data_AF-A0A660RP90-F1
#
_entry.id   AF-A0A660RP90-F1
#
_cell.length_a   1.000
_cell.length_b   1.000
_cell.length_c   1.000
_cell.angle_alpha   90.00
_cell.angle_beta   90.00
_cell.angle_gamma   90.00
#
_symmetry.space_group_name_H-M   'P 1'
#
loop_
_entity.id
_entity.type
_entity.pdbx_description
1 polymer ?
#
loop_
_entity_poly.entity_id
_entity_poly.type
_entity_poly.pdbx_seq_one_letter_code
_entity_poly.pdbx_strand_id
1 'polypeptide(L)'
;MKKFLNIENLTLFGLIAGILGGIFFPEIMKNFKILGDIFLALLKMIIIPLVFTSVLVAMLGLGDIGKFGNLGFKTFIYYMITTGLSVLIGIILVISLEPGKGEKIIHTIHHTSTPHQLSLKDLIWSIFPTNPIKSFVEGRV
;
A
#
# COMPACT_ATOMS: atom_id res chain seq x y z
N MET A 1 -7.42 10.33 35.31
CA MET A 1 -7.05 10.98 34.03
C MET A 1 -6.09 10.19 33.13
N LYS A 2 -5.30 9.21 33.62
CA LYS A 2 -4.37 8.43 32.78
C LYS A 2 -5.00 7.33 31.88
N LYS A 3 -6.30 7.03 32.03
CA LYS A 3 -6.99 5.97 31.27
C LYS A 3 -7.39 6.37 29.84
N PHE A 4 -7.43 7.67 29.55
CA PHE A 4 -7.80 8.18 28.21
C PHE A 4 -6.60 8.43 27.28
N LEU A 5 -5.36 8.32 27.78
CA LEU A 5 -4.13 8.55 27.02
C LEU A 5 -3.49 7.21 26.54
N ASN A 6 -4.30 6.34 25.94
CA ASN A 6 -3.79 5.17 25.23
C ASN A 6 -3.37 5.56 23.81
N ILE A 7 -2.33 4.90 23.28
CA ILE A 7 -1.80 5.17 21.93
C ILE A 7 -2.88 5.04 20.85
N GLU A 8 -3.76 4.05 20.98
CA GLU A 8 -4.90 3.83 20.07
C GLU A 8 -5.87 5.03 20.03
N ASN A 9 -6.22 5.58 21.19
CA ASN A 9 -7.11 6.74 21.25
C ASN A 9 -6.41 8.00 20.72
N LEU A 10 -5.10 8.10 20.91
CA LEU A 10 -4.31 9.22 20.42
C LEU A 10 -4.17 9.21 18.89
N THR A 11 -4.03 8.04 18.26
CA THR A 11 -4.00 7.93 16.79
C THR A 11 -5.35 8.26 16.17
N LEU A 12 -6.44 7.78 16.77
CA LEU A 12 -7.80 8.14 16.34
C LEU A 12 -8.05 9.65 16.48
N PHE A 13 -7.68 10.24 17.62
CA PHE A 13 -7.81 11.68 17.83
C PHE A 13 -6.94 12.47 16.85
N GLY A 14 -5.71 12.02 16.59
CA GLY A 14 -4.81 12.64 15.61
C GLY A 14 -5.36 12.60 14.18
N LEU A 15 -5.97 11.48 13.77
CA LEU A 15 -6.62 11.36 12.46
C LEU A 15 -7.80 12.34 12.34
N ILE A 16 -8.69 12.38 13.33
CA ILE A 16 -9.87 13.26 13.34
C ILE A 16 -9.43 14.73 13.35
N ALA A 17 -8.46 15.08 14.20
CA ALA A 17 -7.91 16.43 14.28
C ALA A 17 -7.21 16.84 12.96
N GLY A 18 -6.51 15.91 12.30
CA GLY A 18 -5.88 16.15 11.00
C GLY A 18 -6.89 16.42 9.89
N ILE A 19 -7.99 15.65 9.84
CA ILE A 19 -9.07 15.86 8.87
C ILE A 19 -9.77 17.21 9.11
N LEU A 20 -10.16 17.50 10.36
CA LEU A 20 -10.80 18.76 10.71
C LEU A 20 -9.87 19.94 10.44
N GLY A 21 -8.60 19.85 10.86
CA GLY A 21 -7.58 20.86 10.60
C GLY A 21 -7.38 21.13 9.10
N GLY A 22 -7.42 20.09 8.27
CA GLY A 22 -7.31 20.20 6.81
C GLY A 22 -8.45 20.99 6.16
N ILE A 23 -9.67 20.88 6.69
CA ILE A 23 -10.86 21.57 6.17
C ILE A 23 -10.90 23.03 6.65
N PHE A 24 -10.63 23.28 7.93
CA PHE A 24 -10.77 24.63 8.52
C PHE A 24 -9.55 25.52 8.30
N PHE A 25 -8.34 24.97 8.22
CA PHE A 25 -7.08 25.72 8.16
C PHE A 25 -6.07 25.11 7.17
N PRO A 26 -6.38 25.09 5.86
CA PRO A 26 -5.56 24.40 4.86
C PRO A 26 -4.14 24.96 4.73
N GLU A 27 -3.97 26.27 4.95
CA GLU A 27 -2.68 26.96 4.79
C GLU A 27 -1.69 26.59 5.90
N ILE A 28 -2.17 26.42 7.13
CA ILE A 28 -1.38 25.96 8.27
C ILE A 28 -1.04 24.47 8.10
N MET A 29 -1.98 23.66 7.62
CA MET A 29 -1.78 22.22 7.41
C MET A 29 -0.75 21.89 6.32
N LYS A 30 -0.58 22.76 5.31
CA LYS A 30 0.51 22.61 4.34
C LYS A 30 1.89 22.60 5.01
N ASN A 31 2.09 23.42 6.05
CA ASN A 31 3.34 23.40 6.81
C ASN A 31 3.52 22.10 7.59
N PHE A 32 2.43 21.51 8.10
CA PHE A 32 2.47 20.19 8.75
C PHE A 32 2.75 19.04 7.78
N LYS A 33 2.62 19.23 6.46
CA LYS A 33 2.97 18.21 5.46
C LYS A 33 4.39 17.69 5.64
N ILE A 34 5.35 18.55 6.00
CA ILE A 34 6.74 18.13 6.25
C ILE A 34 6.84 17.05 7.33
N LEU A 35 5.97 17.12 8.34
CA LEU A 35 5.90 16.15 9.44
C LEU A 35 5.24 14.83 8.99
N GLY A 36 4.30 14.90 8.05
CA GLY A 36 3.77 13.70 7.38
C GLY A 36 4.81 13.04 6.48
N ASP A 37 5.55 13.84 5.72
CA ASP A 37 6.60 13.36 4.82
C ASP A 37 7.74 12.70 5.59
N ILE A 38 8.19 13.29 6.72
CA ILE A 38 9.22 12.67 7.57
C ILE A 38 8.72 11.35 8.17
N PHE A 39 7.47 11.30 8.61
CA PHE A 39 6.88 10.07 9.15
C PHE A 39 6.85 8.95 8.11
N LEU A 40 6.40 9.25 6.89
CA LEU A 40 6.42 8.29 5.78
C LEU A 40 7.85 7.86 5.41
N ALA A 41 8.83 8.78 5.45
CA ALA A 41 10.23 8.45 5.22
C ALA A 41 10.78 7.48 6.27
N LEU A 42 10.43 7.68 7.54
CA LEU A 42 10.80 6.77 8.64
C LEU A 42 10.17 5.39 8.47
N LEU A 43 8.89 5.30 8.09
CA LEU A 43 8.25 4.02 7.79
C LEU A 43 8.93 3.28 6.63
N LYS A 44 9.24 3.99 5.54
CA LYS A 44 9.92 3.43 4.36
C LYS A 44 11.35 2.99 4.67
N MET A 45 12.05 3.64 5.60
CA MET A 45 13.38 3.21 6.04
C MET A 45 13.33 1.84 6.73
N ILE A 46 12.27 1.56 7.48
CA ILE A 46 12.12 0.33 8.26
C ILE A 46 11.58 -0.82 7.41
N ILE A 47 10.68 -0.55 6.46
CA ILE A 47 9.95 -1.60 5.73
C ILE A 47 10.88 -2.53 4.95
N ILE A 48 11.93 -2.00 4.32
CA ILE A 48 12.80 -2.75 3.41
C ILE A 48 13.65 -3.80 4.18
N PRO A 49 14.42 -3.43 5.24
CA PRO A 49 15.11 -4.42 6.05
C PRO A 49 14.16 -5.40 6.74
N LEU A 50 13.02 -4.91 7.24
CA LEU A 50 12.06 -5.72 7.99
C LEU A 50 11.49 -6.85 7.11
N VAL A 51 11.05 -6.55 5.89
CA VAL A 51 10.48 -7.55 4.98
C VAL A 51 11.54 -8.60 4.60
N PHE A 52 12.76 -8.17 4.27
CA PHE A 52 13.84 -9.09 3.92
C PHE A 52 14.17 -10.06 5.05
N THR A 53 14.40 -9.53 6.26
CA THR A 53 14.71 -10.36 7.42
C THR A 53 13.52 -11.26 7.79
N SER A 54 12.29 -10.75 7.70
CA SER A 54 11.08 -11.54 7.97
C SER A 54 10.95 -12.73 7.01
N VAL A 55 11.15 -12.51 5.71
CA VAL A 55 11.07 -13.59 4.70
C VAL A 55 12.22 -14.57 4.89
N LEU A 56 13.45 -14.11 5.14
CA LEU A 56 14.58 -14.98 5.42
C LEU A 56 14.35 -15.87 6.65
N VAL A 57 13.93 -15.29 7.77
CA VAL A 57 13.64 -16.05 9.01
C VAL A 57 12.50 -17.04 8.78
N ALA A 58 11.48 -16.66 8.03
CA ALA A 58 10.39 -17.56 7.66
C ALA A 58 10.87 -18.75 6.80
N MET A 59 11.73 -18.49 5.81
CA MET A 59 12.31 -19.55 4.98
C MET A 59 13.20 -20.49 5.79
N LEU A 60 14.06 -19.95 6.66
CA LEU A 60 14.97 -20.73 7.50
C LEU A 60 14.21 -21.55 8.56
N GLY A 61 13.12 -21.03 9.11
CA GLY A 61 12.34 -21.68 10.16
C GLY A 61 11.57 -22.93 9.69
N LEU A 62 11.25 -23.05 8.40
CA LEU A 62 10.50 -24.19 7.87
C LEU A 62 11.36 -25.43 7.60
N GLY A 63 12.68 -25.28 7.50
CA GLY A 63 13.67 -26.36 7.37
C GLY A 63 13.64 -27.17 6.06
N ASP A 64 12.51 -27.21 5.35
CA ASP A 64 12.29 -27.98 4.13
C ASP A 64 11.64 -27.10 3.04
N ILE A 65 12.26 -27.08 1.86
CA ILE A 65 11.84 -26.28 0.71
C ILE A 65 10.48 -26.72 0.16
N GLY A 66 10.12 -28.00 0.30
CA GLY A 66 8.82 -28.52 -0.12
C GLY A 66 7.67 -27.98 0.73
N LYS A 67 7.90 -27.79 2.04
CA LYS A 67 6.91 -27.20 2.96
C LYS A 67 6.70 -25.72 2.67
N PHE A 68 7.77 -25.00 2.34
CA PHE A 68 7.69 -23.59 1.94
C PHE A 68 6.87 -23.41 0.65
N GLY A 69 7.10 -24.24 -0.36
CA GLY A 69 6.34 -24.21 -1.62
C GLY A 69 4.84 -24.47 -1.43
N ASN A 70 4.48 -25.48 -0.61
CA ASN A 70 3.07 -25.79 -0.33
C ASN A 70 2.38 -24.67 0.47
N LEU A 71 3.10 -24.07 1.43
CA LEU A 71 2.59 -22.91 2.18
C LEU A 71 2.36 -21.72 1.23
N GLY A 72 3.35 -21.38 0.40
CA GLY A 72 3.23 -20.30 -0.59
C GLY A 72 2.08 -20.51 -1.57
N PHE A 73 1.88 -21.73 -2.08
CA PHE A 73 0.79 -22.05 -2.99
C PHE A 73 -0.59 -21.90 -2.33
N LYS A 74 -0.75 -22.41 -1.10
CA LYS A 74 -2.00 -22.22 -0.33
C LYS A 74 -2.28 -20.74 -0.08
N THR A 75 -1.27 -19.97 0.28
CA THR A 75 -1.38 -18.52 0.48
C THR A 75 -1.73 -17.80 -0.81
N PHE A 76 -1.13 -18.17 -1.95
CA PHE A 76 -1.44 -17.59 -3.25
C PHE A 76 -2.91 -17.80 -3.63
N ILE A 77 -3.42 -19.03 -3.50
CA ILE A 77 -4.83 -19.33 -3.76
C ILE A 77 -5.75 -18.57 -2.82
N TYR A 78 -5.40 -18.49 -1.54
CA TYR A 78 -6.15 -17.73 -0.56
C TYR A 78 -6.26 -16.24 -0.94
N TYR A 79 -5.14 -15.62 -1.33
CA TYR A 79 -5.13 -14.22 -1.80
C TYR A 79 -5.91 -14.02 -3.09
N MET A 80 -5.84 -14.97 -4.04
CA MET A 80 -6.54 -14.86 -5.31
C MET A 80 -8.07 -14.93 -5.12
N ILE A 81 -8.54 -15.82 -4.25
CA ILE A 81 -9.97 -15.92 -3.92
C ILE A 81 -10.45 -14.66 -3.17
N THR A 82 -9.73 -14.24 -2.14
CA THR A 82 -10.12 -13.09 -1.32
C THR A 82 -10.06 -11.77 -2.09
N THR A 83 -9.03 -11.55 -2.91
CA THR A 83 -8.91 -10.37 -3.77
C THR A 83 -9.97 -10.39 -4.85
N GLY A 84 -10.22 -11.54 -5.49
CA GLY A 84 -11.30 -11.68 -6.47
C GLY A 84 -12.66 -11.33 -5.88
N LEU A 85 -12.96 -11.84 -4.68
CA LEU A 85 -14.21 -11.52 -3.98
C LEU A 85 -14.30 -10.04 -3.61
N SER A 86 -13.19 -9.43 -3.17
CA SER A 86 -13.11 -8.00 -2.86
C SER A 86 -13.37 -7.13 -4.09
N VAL A 87 -12.80 -7.47 -5.25
CA VAL A 87 -13.03 -6.76 -6.52
C VAL A 87 -14.49 -6.89 -6.95
N LEU A 88 -15.08 -8.08 -6.85
CA LEU A 88 -16.50 -8.29 -7.18
C LEU A 88 -17.41 -7.38 -6.33
N ILE A 89 -17.18 -7.33 -5.02
CA ILE A 89 -17.93 -6.45 -4.12
C ILE A 89 -17.72 -4.98 -4.50
N GLY A 90 -16.49 -4.57 -4.79
CA GLY A 90 -16.16 -3.22 -5.23
C GLY A 90 -16.91 -2.82 -6.50
N ILE A 91 -16.97 -3.70 -7.49
CA ILE A 91 -17.70 -3.47 -8.75
C ILE A 91 -19.21 -3.34 -8.47
N ILE A 92 -19.79 -4.22 -7.64
CA ILE A 92 -21.20 -4.15 -7.28
C ILE A 92 -21.53 -2.82 -6.60
N LEU A 93 -20.68 -2.38 -5.67
CA LEU A 93 -20.87 -1.11 -4.96
C LEU A 93 -20.74 0.10 -5.89
N VAL A 94 -19.75 0.11 -6.79
CA VAL A 94 -19.57 1.19 -7.76
C VAL A 94 -20.76 1.29 -8.71
N ILE A 95 -21.28 0.15 -9.20
CA ILE A 95 -22.46 0.13 -10.06
C ILE A 95 -23.72 0.55 -9.29
N SER A 96 -23.82 0.23 -8.00
CA SER A 96 -25.02 0.56 -7.20
C SER A 96 -25.04 1.99 -6.67
N LEU A 97 -23.90 2.54 -6.28
CA LEU A 97 -23.78 3.90 -5.74
C LEU A 97 -23.50 4.94 -6.82
N GLU A 98 -23.04 4.48 -8.00
CA GLU A 98 -22.71 5.28 -9.18
C GLU A 98 -21.93 6.57 -8.83
N PRO A 99 -20.80 6.46 -8.09
CA PRO A 99 -20.06 7.62 -7.65
C PRO A 99 -19.54 8.39 -8.87
N GLY A 100 -19.94 9.66 -9.00
CA GLY A 100 -19.58 10.53 -10.12
C GLY A 100 -20.74 10.91 -11.06
N LYS A 101 -21.96 10.39 -10.85
CA LYS A 101 -23.14 10.92 -11.54
C LYS A 101 -23.39 12.38 -11.13
N GLY A 102 -23.01 13.31 -12.01
CA GLY A 102 -23.24 14.75 -11.84
C GLY A 102 -22.00 15.64 -11.91
N GLU A 103 -20.78 15.08 -11.93
CA GLU A 103 -19.57 15.89 -12.14
C GLU A 103 -19.33 16.14 -13.64
N LYS A 104 -19.21 17.42 -14.03
CA LYS A 104 -18.63 17.80 -15.32
C LYS A 104 -17.13 17.57 -15.23
N ILE A 105 -16.67 16.41 -15.66
CA ILE A 105 -15.24 16.15 -15.86
C ILE A 105 -14.78 17.08 -17.00
N ILE A 106 -14.18 18.21 -16.63
CA ILE A 106 -13.49 19.08 -17.59
C ILE A 106 -12.28 18.27 -18.06
N HIS A 107 -12.39 17.71 -19.28
CA HIS A 107 -11.30 17.05 -19.97
C HIS A 107 -10.24 18.09 -20.34
N THR A 108 -9.45 18.57 -19.37
CA THR A 108 -8.12 19.09 -19.66
C THR A 108 -7.28 17.87 -19.99
N ILE A 109 -7.18 17.57 -21.30
CA ILE A 109 -6.35 16.50 -21.83
C ILE A 109 -4.89 16.88 -21.59
N HIS A 110 -4.41 16.67 -20.36
CA HIS A 110 -3.01 16.36 -20.17
C HIS A 110 -2.84 14.97 -20.76
N HIS A 111 -2.11 14.90 -21.87
CA HIS A 111 -1.60 13.65 -22.44
C HIS A 111 -0.65 13.02 -21.42
N THR A 112 -1.21 12.38 -20.40
CA THR A 112 -0.45 11.52 -19.51
C THR A 112 -0.13 10.28 -20.34
N SER A 113 1.13 10.19 -20.73
CA SER A 113 1.91 9.01 -21.13
C SER A 113 1.06 7.80 -21.54
N THR A 114 1.13 7.43 -22.83
CA THR A 114 0.65 6.16 -23.40
C THR A 114 0.59 5.04 -22.35
N PRO A 115 -0.58 4.42 -22.10
CA PRO A 115 -0.69 3.37 -21.09
C PRO A 115 0.37 2.33 -21.37
N HIS A 116 1.33 2.18 -20.45
CA HIS A 116 2.30 1.11 -20.54
C HIS A 116 1.49 -0.19 -20.47
N GLN A 117 1.30 -0.87 -21.61
CA GLN A 117 0.71 -2.20 -21.62
C GLN A 117 1.69 -3.11 -20.89
N LEU A 118 1.47 -3.26 -19.59
CA LEU A 118 2.19 -4.20 -18.75
C LEU A 118 1.88 -5.59 -19.29
N SER A 119 2.79 -6.13 -20.10
CA SER A 119 2.72 -7.52 -20.52
C SER A 119 2.96 -8.41 -19.30
N LEU A 120 2.24 -9.53 -19.22
CA LEU A 120 2.48 -10.54 -18.17
C LEU A 120 3.94 -11.00 -18.15
N LYS A 121 4.57 -11.03 -19.33
CA LYS A 121 6.00 -11.34 -19.45
C LYS A 121 6.86 -10.31 -18.71
N ASP A 122 6.55 -9.03 -18.83
CA ASP A 122 7.32 -7.96 -18.19
C ASP A 122 7.10 -7.92 -16.68
N LEU A 123 5.92 -8.32 -16.21
CA LEU A 123 5.63 -8.50 -14.78
C LEU A 123 6.41 -9.69 -14.21
N ILE A 124 6.46 -10.82 -14.91
CA ILE A 124 7.27 -11.97 -14.47
C ILE A 124 8.75 -11.60 -14.44
N TRP A 125 9.23 -10.83 -15.43
CA TRP A 125 10.62 -10.35 -15.44
C TRP A 125 10.93 -9.34 -14.34
N SER A 126 9.96 -8.55 -13.88
CA SER A 126 10.19 -7.58 -12.80
C SER A 126 10.35 -8.23 -11.42
N ILE A 127 9.86 -9.45 -11.23
CA ILE A 127 9.99 -10.22 -9.98
C ILE A 127 11.46 -10.62 -9.74
N PHE A 128 12.23 -10.88 -10.80
CA PHE A 128 13.62 -11.33 -10.68
C PHE A 128 14.59 -10.15 -10.86
N PRO A 129 15.20 -9.61 -9.78
CA PRO A 129 16.07 -8.46 -9.88
C PRO A 129 17.41 -8.80 -10.54
N THR A 130 17.90 -7.91 -11.41
CA THR A 130 19.24 -8.04 -12.01
C THR A 130 20.36 -7.76 -10.99
N ASN A 131 20.09 -6.99 -9.93
CA ASN A 131 20.99 -6.75 -8.82
C ASN A 131 20.19 -6.60 -7.50
N PRO A 132 20.34 -7.52 -6.53
CA PRO A 132 19.60 -7.47 -5.27
C PRO A 132 19.83 -6.20 -4.46
N ILE A 133 21.08 -5.72 -4.38
CA ILE A 133 21.42 -4.51 -3.61
C ILE A 133 20.77 -3.28 -4.24
N LYS A 134 20.75 -3.20 -5.57
CA LYS A 134 20.08 -2.12 -6.29
C LYS A 134 18.57 -2.12 -6.02
N SER A 135 17.93 -3.30 -5.99
CA SER A 135 16.51 -3.41 -5.65
C SER A 135 16.18 -2.95 -4.23
N PHE A 136 17.07 -3.24 -3.26
CA PHE A 136 16.93 -2.73 -1.90
C PHE A 136 17.01 -1.19 -1.83
N VAL A 137 17.94 -0.57 -2.56
CA VAL A 137 18.09 0.91 -2.57
C VAL A 137 16.92 1.59 -3.27
N GLU A 138 16.42 0.99 -4.35
CA GLU A 138 15.28 1.52 -5.11
C GLU A 138 13.92 1.23 -4.45
N GLY A 139 13.89 0.42 -3.38
CA GLY A 139 12.66 0.03 -2.70
C GLY A 139 11.74 -0.83 -3.56
N ARG A 140 12.31 -1.65 -4.46
CA ARG A 140 11.56 -2.66 -5.21
C ARG A 140 11.35 -3.87 -4.30
N VAL A 141 10.11 -4.06 -3.84
CA VAL A 141 9.68 -5.15 -2.95
C VAL A 141 8.65 -6.01 -3.67
#